data_AF-A0A6N3CRC9-F1
#
_entry.id   AF-A0A6N3CRC9-F1
#
_cell.length_a   1.000
_cell.length_b   1.000
_cell.length_c   1.000
_cell.angle_alpha   90.00
_cell.angle_beta   90.00
_cell.angle_gamma   90.00
#
_symmetry.space_group_name_H-M   'P 1'
#
loop_
_entity.id
_entity.type
_entity.pdbx_description
1 polymer ?
#
loop_
_entity_poly.entity_id
_entity_poly.type
_entity_poly.pdbx_seq_one_letter_code
_entity_poly.pdbx_strand_id
1 'polypeptide(L)'
;MQSDAQIIEAGMRIRNLREFCTLANIEYKDSTNSRKAALKQLSRYYTWEKDGHAFVITSVKEVPDPKPLHGNDLFTEDVRIILEAFFSGVPGSVMFSKRELARVCGFVNPAYGTRLQPDFQHLVQSGKFTAPMIRFYLDKTSDLINGYCITHMSASIERLEQRDLISVDREVYVREEIETRVTPCDGGEEYETVVDLWRPATDREAKVHRALFDKFKEINGLTYVNSVSMREYDRFRAKVYDKLGISESREYLRIKYVGASTFDDSSTANNAYLAAKRRINDKVLAHCLSKVSGQVRDSFDRFLDNYGKDPDTGLFAPGTTVVTMHNEEEEEAARNEMINKLIGFERDGQSLREAREHSQLLQDLDLVNLPEGCSEEERRETMENVAHLIAQNIEDERMRKKRGNIPR
;
A
#
# COMPACT_ATOMS: atom_id res chain seq x y z
N MET A 1 -13.28 -44.62 -8.49
CA MET A 1 -13.10 -45.28 -7.18
C MET A 1 -13.63 -44.32 -6.12
N GLN A 2 -14.88 -44.51 -5.69
CA GLN A 2 -15.47 -43.81 -4.55
C GLN A 2 -14.95 -44.52 -3.29
N SER A 3 -14.22 -43.81 -2.44
CA SER A 3 -13.83 -44.31 -1.12
C SER A 3 -14.96 -44.07 -0.13
N ASP A 4 -15.29 -45.10 0.65
CA ASP A 4 -16.33 -45.15 1.69
C ASP A 4 -16.22 -44.00 2.72
N ALA A 5 -16.85 -42.85 2.45
CA ALA A 5 -17.10 -41.84 3.47
C ALA A 5 -18.33 -42.25 4.28
N GLN A 6 -18.15 -42.54 5.58
CA GLN A 6 -19.28 -42.71 6.49
C GLN A 6 -20.08 -41.39 6.55
N ILE A 7 -21.38 -41.49 6.30
CA ILE A 7 -22.29 -40.34 6.39
C ILE A 7 -22.40 -39.93 7.86
N ILE A 8 -21.95 -38.71 8.16
CA ILE A 8 -22.12 -38.11 9.50
C ILE A 8 -23.58 -37.65 9.63
N GLU A 9 -24.27 -38.13 10.66
CA GLU A 9 -25.68 -37.82 10.92
C GLU A 9 -25.88 -37.02 12.21
N ALA A 10 -27.03 -36.35 12.34
CA ALA A 10 -27.42 -35.69 13.57
C ALA A 10 -27.59 -36.71 14.71
N GLY A 11 -27.13 -36.37 15.90
CA GLY A 11 -27.06 -37.26 17.06
C GLY A 11 -25.78 -38.10 17.16
N MET A 12 -24.93 -38.10 16.12
CA MET A 12 -23.68 -38.85 16.13
C MET A 12 -22.68 -38.25 17.14
N ARG A 13 -22.08 -39.11 17.98
CA ARG A 13 -20.99 -38.74 18.90
C ARG A 13 -19.64 -39.15 18.32
N ILE A 14 -18.78 -38.16 18.08
CA ILE A 14 -17.44 -38.32 17.49
C ILE A 14 -16.39 -38.03 18.56
N ARG A 15 -15.41 -38.92 18.79
CA ARG A 15 -14.57 -38.89 19.99
C ARG A 15 -13.59 -37.72 20.05
N ASN A 16 -13.11 -37.24 18.90
CA ASN A 16 -12.15 -36.14 18.82
C ASN A 16 -12.11 -35.52 17.41
N LEU A 17 -11.37 -34.42 17.28
CA LEU A 17 -11.25 -33.67 16.03
C LEU A 17 -10.58 -34.48 14.91
N ARG A 18 -9.64 -35.38 15.22
CA ARG A 18 -8.98 -36.21 14.20
C ARG A 18 -10.01 -37.16 13.56
N GLU A 19 -10.81 -37.83 14.39
CA GLU A 19 -11.90 -38.70 13.92
C GLU A 19 -12.95 -37.90 13.13
N PHE A 20 -13.31 -36.70 13.59
CA PHE A 20 -14.25 -35.83 12.89
C PHE A 20 -13.73 -35.44 11.50
N CYS A 21 -12.46 -35.03 11.40
CA CYS A 21 -11.82 -34.74 10.12
C CYS A 21 -11.79 -35.96 9.19
N THR A 22 -11.45 -37.15 9.70
CA THR A 22 -11.43 -38.38 8.90
C THR A 22 -12.82 -38.71 8.35
N LEU A 23 -13.86 -38.64 9.17
CA LEU A 23 -15.24 -38.90 8.76
C LEU A 23 -15.72 -37.87 7.71
N ALA A 24 -15.32 -36.60 7.85
CA ALA A 24 -15.66 -35.54 6.92
C ALA A 24 -14.74 -35.46 5.69
N ASN A 25 -13.78 -36.39 5.55
CA ASN A 25 -12.76 -36.39 4.50
C ASN A 25 -11.95 -35.07 4.41
N ILE A 26 -11.57 -34.53 5.57
CA ILE A 26 -10.73 -33.34 5.73
C ILE A 26 -9.35 -33.77 6.23
N GLU A 27 -8.28 -33.25 5.64
CA GLU A 27 -6.90 -33.53 6.10
C GLU A 27 -6.68 -32.98 7.52
N TYR A 28 -6.31 -33.86 8.46
CA TYR A 28 -5.95 -33.45 9.83
C TYR A 28 -4.46 -33.16 9.94
N LYS A 29 -4.10 -31.92 10.32
CA LYS A 29 -2.72 -31.54 10.68
C LYS A 29 -2.62 -31.14 12.14
N ASP A 30 -1.58 -31.61 12.80
CA ASP A 30 -1.42 -31.50 14.24
C ASP A 30 -0.71 -30.20 14.67
N SER A 31 -1.26 -29.05 14.26
CA SER A 31 -0.82 -27.73 14.71
C SER A 31 -2.00 -26.90 15.21
N THR A 32 -1.77 -25.96 16.13
CA THR A 32 -2.85 -25.11 16.69
C THR A 32 -3.64 -24.37 15.61
N ASN A 33 -2.95 -23.82 14.60
CA ASN A 33 -3.60 -23.12 13.48
C ASN A 33 -4.37 -24.08 12.57
N SER A 34 -3.82 -25.27 12.31
CA SER A 34 -4.49 -26.30 11.51
C SER A 34 -5.75 -26.84 12.20
N ARG A 35 -5.72 -27.06 13.53
CA ARG A 35 -6.91 -27.49 14.30
C ARG A 35 -8.02 -26.43 14.25
N LYS A 36 -7.67 -25.14 14.38
CA LYS A 36 -8.63 -24.03 14.23
C LYS A 36 -9.22 -23.98 12.81
N ALA A 37 -8.38 -24.15 11.79
CA ALA A 37 -8.82 -24.17 10.40
C ALA A 37 -9.76 -25.35 10.09
N ALA A 38 -9.44 -26.54 10.59
CA ALA A 38 -10.28 -27.73 10.46
C ALA A 38 -11.66 -27.54 11.11
N LEU A 39 -11.71 -27.00 12.33
CA LEU A 39 -12.98 -26.67 13.00
C LEU A 39 -13.80 -25.65 12.20
N LYS A 40 -13.16 -24.62 11.64
CA LYS A 40 -13.83 -23.61 10.80
C LYS A 40 -14.36 -24.21 9.49
N GLN A 41 -13.69 -25.22 8.96
CA GLN A 41 -14.15 -25.94 7.77
C GLN A 41 -15.34 -26.83 8.10
N LEU A 42 -15.28 -27.58 9.22
CA LEU A 42 -16.36 -28.44 9.69
C LEU A 42 -17.63 -27.67 10.02
N SER A 43 -17.53 -26.46 10.61
CA SER A 43 -18.69 -25.64 10.98
C SER A 43 -19.56 -25.20 9.79
N ARG A 44 -19.01 -25.29 8.57
CA ARG A 44 -19.77 -25.03 7.34
C ARG A 44 -20.78 -26.12 7.03
N TYR A 45 -20.49 -27.35 7.42
CA TYR A 45 -21.30 -28.53 7.10
C TYR A 45 -22.09 -29.04 8.31
N TYR A 46 -21.59 -28.82 9.52
CA TYR A 46 -22.14 -29.40 10.74
C TYR A 46 -22.29 -28.36 11.85
N THR A 47 -23.31 -28.55 12.68
CA THR A 47 -23.42 -27.91 14.00
C THR A 47 -23.18 -28.98 15.06
N TRP A 48 -22.48 -28.64 16.14
CA TRP A 48 -22.19 -29.60 17.20
C TRP A 48 -22.10 -28.93 18.57
N GLU A 49 -22.27 -29.74 19.60
CA GLU A 49 -21.93 -29.41 20.98
C GLU A 49 -20.68 -30.17 21.41
N LYS A 50 -19.91 -29.59 22.33
CA LYS A 50 -18.75 -30.27 22.91
C LYS A 50 -19.16 -31.02 24.16
N ASP A 51 -18.76 -32.27 24.22
CA ASP A 51 -18.85 -33.12 25.41
C ASP A 51 -17.44 -33.60 25.78
N GLY A 52 -16.77 -32.82 26.63
CA GLY A 52 -15.35 -32.99 26.93
C GLY A 52 -14.47 -32.84 25.68
N HIS A 53 -13.85 -33.95 25.25
CA HIS A 53 -13.04 -34.00 24.02
C HIS A 53 -13.85 -34.43 22.78
N ALA A 54 -15.09 -34.91 22.98
CA ALA A 54 -15.97 -35.39 21.94
C ALA A 54 -16.85 -34.27 21.35
N PHE A 55 -17.37 -34.54 20.16
CA PHE A 55 -18.27 -33.70 19.39
C PHE A 55 -19.59 -34.44 19.22
N VAL A 56 -20.70 -33.84 19.63
CA VAL A 56 -22.06 -34.36 19.41
C VAL A 56 -22.69 -33.54 18.30
N ILE A 57 -22.94 -34.15 17.14
CA ILE A 57 -23.50 -33.45 15.99
C ILE A 57 -24.97 -33.13 16.27
N THR A 58 -25.33 -31.85 16.31
CA THR A 58 -26.72 -31.41 16.54
C THR A 58 -27.48 -31.25 15.24
N SER A 59 -26.82 -30.85 14.15
CA SER A 59 -27.42 -30.77 12.83
C SER A 59 -26.40 -30.92 11.70
N VAL A 60 -26.87 -31.43 10.56
CA VAL A 60 -26.14 -31.49 9.29
C VAL A 60 -26.81 -30.52 8.33
N LYS A 61 -26.03 -29.63 7.72
CA LYS A 61 -26.55 -28.60 6.80
C LYS A 61 -26.66 -29.18 5.39
N GLU A 62 -27.83 -29.05 4.78
CA GLU A 62 -28.05 -29.48 3.39
C GLU A 62 -27.21 -28.67 2.40
N VAL A 63 -27.12 -27.35 2.63
CA VAL A 63 -26.24 -26.45 1.89
C VAL A 63 -25.18 -25.93 2.86
N PRO A 64 -23.89 -26.16 2.60
CA PRO A 64 -22.85 -25.69 3.49
C PRO A 64 -22.76 -24.17 3.44
N ASP A 65 -22.46 -23.55 4.58
CA ASP A 65 -22.24 -22.11 4.62
C ASP A 65 -21.13 -21.73 3.63
N PRO A 66 -21.21 -20.55 2.98
CA PRO A 66 -20.16 -20.08 2.10
C PRO A 66 -18.81 -20.13 2.82
N LYS A 67 -17.77 -20.57 2.11
CA LYS A 67 -16.44 -20.62 2.68
C LYS A 67 -16.11 -19.20 3.14
N PRO A 68 -15.80 -18.99 4.43
CA PRO A 68 -15.38 -17.67 4.86
C PRO A 68 -14.17 -17.32 4.02
N LEU A 69 -14.26 -16.19 3.30
CA LEU A 69 -13.14 -15.66 2.53
C LEU A 69 -11.91 -15.75 3.42
N HIS A 70 -10.86 -16.41 2.92
CA HIS A 70 -9.60 -16.42 3.66
C HIS A 70 -9.23 -14.95 3.89
N GLY A 71 -8.67 -14.57 5.04
CA GLY A 71 -8.34 -13.16 5.31
C GLY A 71 -7.55 -12.48 4.18
N ASN A 72 -6.84 -13.27 3.35
CA ASN A 72 -6.11 -12.76 2.22
C ASN A 72 -7.01 -12.42 1.00
N ASP A 73 -8.19 -13.01 0.82
CA ASP A 73 -9.15 -12.79 -0.28
C ASP A 73 -10.26 -11.77 0.05
N LEU A 74 -10.10 -11.02 1.15
CA LEU A 74 -11.10 -10.07 1.67
C LEU A 74 -11.47 -8.95 0.69
N PHE A 75 -10.53 -8.60 -0.19
CA PHE A 75 -10.62 -7.44 -1.07
C PHE A 75 -10.60 -7.82 -2.55
N THR A 76 -10.30 -9.07 -2.91
CA THR A 76 -9.99 -9.43 -4.30
C THR A 76 -11.16 -9.22 -5.24
N GLU A 77 -12.39 -9.49 -4.80
CA GLU A 77 -13.58 -9.20 -5.60
C GLU A 77 -13.85 -7.70 -5.75
N ASP A 78 -13.67 -6.93 -4.68
CA ASP A 78 -13.82 -5.47 -4.75
C ASP A 78 -12.74 -4.84 -5.65
N VAL A 79 -11.49 -5.33 -5.58
CA VAL A 79 -10.39 -4.92 -6.47
C VAL A 79 -10.68 -5.32 -7.92
N ARG A 80 -11.27 -6.50 -8.17
CA ARG A 80 -11.69 -6.92 -9.52
C ARG A 80 -12.67 -5.92 -10.11
N ILE A 81 -13.74 -5.58 -9.37
CA ILE A 81 -14.77 -4.62 -9.78
C ILE A 81 -14.14 -3.25 -10.08
N ILE A 82 -13.23 -2.80 -9.21
CA ILE A 82 -12.54 -1.51 -9.38
C ILE A 82 -11.70 -1.51 -10.65
N LEU A 83 -10.88 -2.52 -10.89
CA LEU A 83 -10.04 -2.59 -12.10
C LEU A 83 -10.90 -2.74 -13.36
N GLU A 84 -11.92 -3.59 -13.34
CA GLU A 84 -12.85 -3.73 -14.46
C GLU A 84 -13.51 -2.40 -14.83
N ALA A 85 -14.01 -1.67 -13.83
CA ALA A 85 -14.59 -0.35 -14.04
C ALA A 85 -13.53 0.65 -14.52
N PHE A 86 -12.32 0.62 -13.94
CA PHE A 86 -11.20 1.48 -14.33
C PHE A 86 -10.84 1.32 -15.80
N PHE A 87 -10.81 0.09 -16.31
CA PHE A 87 -10.48 -0.21 -17.71
C PHE A 87 -11.68 -0.22 -18.66
N SER A 88 -12.91 -0.08 -18.17
CA SER A 88 -14.10 -0.01 -19.03
C SER A 88 -14.03 1.18 -20.00
N GLY A 89 -13.96 0.90 -21.30
CA GLY A 89 -13.81 1.91 -22.35
C GLY A 89 -12.42 2.55 -22.45
N VAL A 90 -11.43 2.04 -21.72
CA VAL A 90 -10.02 2.48 -21.80
C VAL A 90 -9.21 1.38 -22.48
N PRO A 91 -8.73 1.58 -23.72
CA PRO A 91 -7.91 0.59 -24.38
C PRO A 91 -6.49 0.54 -23.75
N GLY A 92 -5.92 -0.66 -23.70
CA GLY A 92 -4.50 -0.84 -23.37
C GLY A 92 -4.20 -1.12 -21.89
N SER A 93 -2.96 -0.86 -21.51
CA SER A 93 -2.44 -1.05 -20.16
C SER A 93 -2.18 0.30 -19.49
N VAL A 94 -2.34 0.37 -18.17
CA VAL A 94 -2.03 1.57 -17.37
C VAL A 94 -0.98 1.20 -16.34
N MET A 95 0.03 2.06 -16.22
CA MET A 95 1.04 1.94 -15.16
C MET A 95 0.56 2.54 -13.86
N PHE A 96 0.86 1.86 -12.76
CA PHE A 96 0.60 2.31 -11.40
C PHE A 96 1.81 2.11 -10.50
N SER A 97 2.13 3.11 -9.68
CA SER A 97 2.88 2.83 -8.45
C SER A 97 2.00 2.05 -7.46
N LYS A 98 2.60 1.30 -6.54
CA LYS A 98 1.85 0.60 -5.46
C LYS A 98 0.95 1.57 -4.67
N ARG A 99 1.40 2.81 -4.48
CA ARG A 99 0.64 3.83 -3.75
C ARG A 99 -0.55 4.33 -4.57
N GLU A 100 -0.38 4.59 -5.85
CA GLU A 100 -1.51 4.96 -6.73
C GLU A 100 -2.54 3.86 -6.80
N LEU A 101 -2.11 2.61 -6.98
CA LEU A 101 -3.02 1.49 -7.03
C LEU A 101 -3.82 1.38 -5.72
N ALA A 102 -3.18 1.62 -4.57
CA ALA A 102 -3.85 1.66 -3.28
C ALA A 102 -4.89 2.78 -3.19
N ARG A 103 -4.63 3.97 -3.75
CA ARG A 103 -5.59 5.08 -3.84
C ARG A 103 -6.74 4.77 -4.80
N VAL A 104 -6.45 4.22 -5.97
CA VAL A 104 -7.45 3.83 -6.98
C VAL A 104 -8.40 2.77 -6.43
N CYS A 105 -7.85 1.76 -5.76
CA CYS A 105 -8.61 0.68 -5.12
C CYS A 105 -9.27 1.09 -3.79
N GLY A 106 -8.97 2.28 -3.25
CA GLY A 106 -9.61 2.79 -2.03
C GLY A 106 -9.09 2.19 -0.72
N PHE A 107 -7.90 1.59 -0.72
CA PHE A 107 -7.23 1.18 0.51
C PHE A 107 -6.78 2.37 1.35
N VAL A 108 -6.47 3.51 0.71
CA VAL A 108 -6.04 4.74 1.36
C VAL A 108 -6.75 5.94 0.76
N ASN A 109 -6.77 7.05 1.50
CA ASN A 109 -7.32 8.32 1.03
C ASN A 109 -6.57 8.81 -0.24
N PRO A 110 -7.23 9.48 -1.20
CA PRO A 110 -6.54 10.10 -2.35
C PRO A 110 -5.36 11.01 -1.98
N ALA A 111 -5.44 11.71 -0.85
CA ALA A 111 -4.37 12.55 -0.30
C ALA A 111 -3.27 11.76 0.44
N TYR A 112 -3.40 10.45 0.60
CA TYR A 112 -2.43 9.64 1.33
C TYR A 112 -1.03 9.76 0.72
N GLY A 113 -0.04 10.19 1.52
CA GLY A 113 1.33 10.46 1.06
C GLY A 113 1.60 11.92 0.69
N THR A 114 0.63 12.82 0.84
CA THR A 114 0.89 14.27 0.94
C THR A 114 1.39 14.62 2.35
N ARG A 115 1.94 15.83 2.51
CA ARG A 115 2.46 16.28 3.81
C ARG A 115 1.30 16.66 4.74
N LEU A 116 0.96 15.76 5.67
CA LEU A 116 -0.15 15.94 6.62
C LEU A 116 0.23 16.62 7.94
N GLN A 117 1.51 16.83 8.22
CA GLN A 117 1.94 17.49 9.48
C GLN A 117 1.20 18.81 9.79
N PRO A 118 0.93 19.70 8.82
CA PRO A 118 0.17 20.93 9.07
C PRO A 118 -1.26 20.66 9.59
N ASP A 119 -1.89 19.56 9.17
CA ASP A 119 -3.28 19.22 9.51
C ASP A 119 -3.46 18.87 10.99
N PHE A 120 -2.37 18.58 11.71
CA PHE A 120 -2.38 18.19 13.12
C PHE A 120 -1.78 19.26 14.04
N GLN A 121 -1.63 20.50 13.56
CA GLN A 121 -1.11 21.61 14.37
C GLN A 121 -2.01 21.94 15.56
N HIS A 122 -3.33 21.73 15.46
CA HIS A 122 -4.26 21.94 16.58
C HIS A 122 -3.96 21.02 17.77
N LEU A 123 -3.52 19.78 17.51
CA LEU A 123 -3.11 18.85 18.58
C LEU A 123 -1.89 19.39 19.32
N VAL A 124 -0.93 19.99 18.60
CA VAL A 124 0.23 20.64 19.22
C VAL A 124 -0.18 21.90 19.98
N GLN A 125 -1.03 22.74 19.39
CA GLN A 125 -1.52 23.97 20.01
C GLN A 125 -2.37 23.73 21.27
N SER A 126 -2.96 22.55 21.40
CA SER A 126 -3.68 22.15 22.62
C SER A 126 -2.78 22.05 23.86
N GLY A 127 -1.46 22.01 23.67
CA GLY A 127 -0.48 21.81 24.74
C GLY A 127 -0.40 20.37 25.26
N LYS A 128 -1.22 19.46 24.72
CA LYS A 128 -1.31 18.06 25.14
C LYS A 128 -0.36 17.13 24.38
N PHE A 129 0.07 17.54 23.19
CA PHE A 129 0.98 16.79 22.34
C PHE A 129 2.11 17.69 21.88
N THR A 130 3.29 17.12 21.68
CA THR A 130 4.40 17.83 21.04
C THR A 130 4.49 17.52 19.55
N ALA A 131 5.21 18.35 18.81
CA ALA A 131 5.50 18.07 17.41
C ALA A 131 6.29 16.75 17.20
N PRO A 132 7.30 16.39 18.02
CA PRO A 132 7.94 15.07 17.97
C PRO A 132 6.99 13.89 18.19
N MET A 133 6.08 13.95 19.17
CA MET A 133 5.08 12.89 19.41
C MET A 133 4.14 12.72 18.22
N ILE A 134 3.59 13.82 17.72
CA ILE A 134 2.70 13.81 16.55
C ILE A 134 3.41 13.22 15.34
N ARG A 135 4.68 13.58 15.12
CA ARG A 135 5.49 12.99 14.06
C ARG A 135 5.68 11.48 14.25
N PHE A 136 5.99 11.02 15.47
CA PHE A 136 6.12 9.59 15.75
C PHE A 136 4.83 8.84 15.45
N TYR A 137 3.69 9.32 15.95
CA TYR A 137 2.40 8.70 15.71
C TYR A 137 2.03 8.68 14.23
N LEU A 138 2.26 9.77 13.49
CA LEU A 138 2.02 9.82 12.05
C LEU A 138 2.91 8.83 11.29
N ASP A 139 4.21 8.82 11.56
CA ASP A 139 5.16 7.93 10.87
C ASP A 139 4.78 6.45 11.14
N LYS A 140 4.49 6.10 12.40
CA LYS A 140 4.11 4.72 12.78
C LYS A 140 2.74 4.30 12.27
N THR A 141 1.77 5.21 12.31
CA THR A 141 0.44 4.95 11.75
C THR A 141 0.55 4.71 10.26
N SER A 142 1.31 5.56 9.55
CA SER A 142 1.56 5.43 8.12
C SER A 142 2.26 4.11 7.77
N ASP A 143 3.31 3.71 8.52
CA ASP A 143 4.02 2.44 8.33
C ASP A 143 3.07 1.22 8.44
N LEU A 144 2.25 1.19 9.49
CA LEU A 144 1.32 0.08 9.75
C LEU A 144 0.20 0.02 8.72
N ILE A 145 -0.37 1.17 8.36
CA ILE A 145 -1.38 1.28 7.29
C ILE A 145 -0.79 0.81 5.97
N ASN A 146 0.40 1.29 5.61
CA ASN A 146 1.08 0.91 4.37
C ASN A 146 1.33 -0.60 4.35
N GLY A 147 1.85 -1.17 5.44
CA GLY A 147 2.08 -2.61 5.57
C GLY A 147 0.80 -3.43 5.35
N TYR A 148 -0.30 -3.06 6.00
CA TYR A 148 -1.57 -3.75 5.85
C TYR A 148 -2.17 -3.59 4.44
N CYS A 149 -2.31 -2.35 3.98
CA CYS A 149 -2.95 -2.01 2.72
C CYS A 149 -2.21 -2.58 1.52
N ILE A 150 -0.89 -2.37 1.44
CA ILE A 150 -0.10 -2.84 0.30
C ILE A 150 -0.04 -4.37 0.27
N THR A 151 0.02 -5.04 1.42
CA THR A 151 -0.01 -6.51 1.47
C THR A 151 -1.31 -7.06 0.90
N HIS A 152 -2.46 -6.54 1.37
CA HIS A 152 -3.77 -7.02 0.93
C HIS A 152 -4.11 -6.64 -0.51
N MET A 153 -3.68 -5.45 -0.94
CA MET A 153 -3.78 -5.02 -2.34
C MET A 153 -2.94 -5.93 -3.24
N SER A 154 -1.65 -6.11 -2.94
CA SER A 154 -0.74 -6.92 -3.76
C SER A 154 -1.21 -8.37 -3.86
N ALA A 155 -1.65 -8.96 -2.74
CA ALA A 155 -2.20 -10.30 -2.73
C ALA A 155 -3.50 -10.43 -3.55
N SER A 156 -4.28 -9.35 -3.66
CA SER A 156 -5.47 -9.32 -4.54
C SER A 156 -5.06 -9.27 -6.00
N ILE A 157 -4.09 -8.42 -6.36
CA ILE A 157 -3.53 -8.34 -7.72
C ILE A 157 -2.96 -9.68 -8.16
N GLU A 158 -2.15 -10.33 -7.34
CA GLU A 158 -1.57 -11.66 -7.63
C GLU A 158 -2.66 -12.71 -7.89
N ARG A 159 -3.78 -12.68 -7.15
CA ARG A 159 -4.88 -13.62 -7.39
C ARG A 159 -5.64 -13.32 -8.67
N LEU A 160 -5.83 -12.05 -9.01
CA LEU A 160 -6.49 -11.68 -10.26
C LEU A 160 -5.63 -12.06 -11.46
N GLU A 161 -4.31 -11.89 -11.36
CA GLU A 161 -3.32 -12.35 -12.33
C GLU A 161 -3.36 -13.87 -12.48
N GLN A 162 -3.34 -14.63 -11.37
CA GLN A 162 -3.46 -16.10 -11.38
C GLN A 162 -4.79 -16.62 -11.94
N ARG A 163 -5.83 -15.79 -11.96
CA ARG A 163 -7.16 -16.11 -12.50
C ARG A 163 -7.32 -15.63 -13.96
N ASP A 164 -6.25 -15.14 -14.57
CA ASP A 164 -6.25 -14.59 -15.93
C ASP A 164 -7.30 -13.48 -16.14
N LEU A 165 -7.58 -12.69 -15.09
CA LEU A 165 -8.49 -11.54 -15.17
C LEU A 165 -7.76 -10.24 -15.49
N ILE A 166 -6.49 -10.18 -15.12
CA ILE A 166 -5.56 -9.10 -15.43
C ILE A 166 -4.22 -9.66 -15.90
N SER A 167 -3.49 -8.88 -16.67
CA SER A 167 -2.08 -9.07 -16.97
C SER A 167 -1.28 -7.97 -16.25
N VAL A 168 -0.16 -8.34 -15.63
CA VAL A 168 0.65 -7.43 -14.81
C VAL A 168 2.13 -7.55 -15.17
N ASP A 169 2.67 -6.53 -15.82
CA ASP A 169 4.11 -6.41 -16.06
C ASP A 169 4.74 -5.55 -14.95
N ARG A 170 5.79 -6.09 -14.32
CA ARG A 170 6.48 -5.45 -13.19
C ARG A 170 7.75 -4.78 -13.68
N GLU A 171 7.67 -3.47 -13.84
CA GLU A 171 8.74 -2.65 -14.42
C GLU A 171 9.47 -1.88 -13.33
N VAL A 172 10.80 -1.80 -13.44
CA VAL A 172 11.60 -0.96 -12.54
C VAL A 172 12.00 0.29 -13.30
N TYR A 173 11.79 1.43 -12.69
CA TYR A 173 12.25 2.72 -13.17
C TYR A 173 13.29 3.28 -12.21
N VAL A 174 14.27 3.99 -12.74
CA VAL A 174 15.28 4.70 -11.95
C VAL A 174 15.18 6.19 -12.21
N ARG A 175 15.48 6.96 -11.17
CA ARG A 175 15.57 8.41 -11.23
C ARG A 175 17.00 8.81 -11.52
N GLU A 176 17.16 9.64 -12.52
CA GLU A 176 18.41 10.32 -12.84
C GLU A 176 18.25 11.83 -12.69
N GLU A 177 19.32 12.45 -12.23
CA GLU A 177 19.42 13.90 -12.09
C GLU A 177 20.22 14.39 -13.29
N ILE A 178 19.56 15.09 -14.22
CA ILE A 178 20.18 15.59 -15.44
C ILE A 178 20.44 17.08 -15.26
N GLU A 179 21.72 17.46 -15.30
CA GLU A 179 22.15 18.85 -15.37
C GLU A 179 21.88 19.40 -16.77
N THR A 180 21.15 20.51 -16.85
CA THR A 180 20.83 21.17 -18.11
C THR A 180 20.91 22.69 -17.96
N ARG A 181 21.10 23.40 -19.08
CA ARG A 181 21.12 24.86 -19.11
C ARG A 181 19.83 25.39 -19.68
N VAL A 182 19.30 26.44 -19.07
CA VAL A 182 18.05 27.08 -19.51
C VAL A 182 18.32 28.53 -19.83
N THR A 183 17.87 28.96 -21.01
CA THR A 183 17.80 30.37 -21.38
C THR A 183 16.48 30.95 -20.86
N PRO A 184 16.53 31.96 -19.98
CA PRO A 184 15.34 32.66 -19.51
C PRO A 184 14.52 33.27 -20.66
N CYS A 185 13.19 33.22 -20.57
CA CYS A 185 12.30 33.74 -21.61
C CYS A 185 12.32 35.27 -21.75
N ASP A 186 12.92 35.98 -20.80
CA ASP A 186 13.17 37.42 -20.85
C ASP A 186 14.52 37.79 -21.49
N GLY A 187 15.25 36.80 -22.01
CA GLY A 187 16.56 37.01 -22.64
C GLY A 187 17.70 37.23 -21.64
N GLY A 188 17.50 36.86 -20.37
CA GLY A 188 18.55 36.85 -19.35
C GLY A 188 19.67 35.86 -19.63
N GLU A 189 20.70 35.85 -18.77
CA GLU A 189 21.80 34.90 -18.86
C GLU A 189 21.33 33.46 -18.60
N GLU A 190 21.89 32.52 -19.36
CA GLU A 190 21.64 31.10 -19.12
C GLU A 190 22.09 30.71 -17.71
N TYR A 191 21.29 29.85 -17.07
CA TYR A 191 21.64 29.29 -15.78
C TYR A 191 21.55 27.76 -15.81
N GLU A 192 22.39 27.12 -15.01
CA GLU A 192 22.38 25.68 -14.80
C GLU A 192 21.25 25.28 -13.85
N THR A 193 20.56 24.21 -14.20
CA THR A 193 19.50 23.62 -13.39
C THR A 193 19.55 22.10 -13.48
N VAL A 194 18.93 21.43 -12.50
CA VAL A 194 18.86 19.98 -12.44
C VAL A 194 17.41 19.57 -12.64
N VAL A 195 17.19 18.65 -13.57
CA VAL A 195 15.88 18.05 -13.83
C VAL A 195 15.92 16.58 -13.43
N ASP A 196 15.00 16.18 -12.55
CA ASP A 196 14.78 14.79 -12.20
C ASP A 196 13.97 14.10 -13.31
N LEU A 197 14.49 13.01 -13.87
CA LEU A 197 13.79 12.20 -14.87
C LEU A 197 13.70 10.74 -14.40
N TRP A 198 12.55 10.09 -14.62
CA TRP A 198 12.44 8.64 -14.47
C TRP A 198 12.55 7.94 -15.82
N ARG A 199 13.35 6.88 -15.86
CA ARG A 199 13.55 6.06 -17.04
C ARG A 199 13.44 4.57 -16.70
N PRO A 200 13.13 3.69 -17.68
CA PRO A 200 13.25 2.26 -17.48
C PRO A 200 14.65 1.89 -16.97
N ALA A 201 14.69 1.03 -15.96
CA ALA A 201 15.92 0.49 -15.40
C ALA A 201 16.57 -0.46 -16.41
N THR A 202 17.91 -0.49 -16.44
CA THR A 202 18.64 -1.58 -17.09
C THR A 202 18.43 -2.89 -16.33
N ASP A 203 18.68 -4.04 -16.98
CA ASP A 203 18.58 -5.35 -16.32
C ASP A 203 19.43 -5.42 -15.04
N ARG A 204 20.61 -4.79 -15.07
CA ARG A 204 21.51 -4.70 -13.92
C ARG A 204 20.87 -3.91 -12.79
N GLU A 205 20.33 -2.73 -13.07
CA GLU A 205 19.66 -1.87 -12.09
C GLU A 205 18.42 -2.54 -11.51
N ALA A 206 17.57 -3.14 -12.35
CA ALA A 206 16.38 -3.85 -11.92
C ALA A 206 16.71 -5.05 -11.02
N LYS A 207 17.77 -5.81 -11.36
CA LYS A 207 18.24 -6.93 -10.52
C LYS A 207 18.78 -6.45 -9.18
N VAL A 208 19.52 -5.33 -9.16
CA VAL A 208 19.99 -4.73 -7.91
C VAL A 208 18.81 -4.26 -7.06
N HIS A 209 17.85 -3.53 -7.65
CA HIS A 209 16.65 -3.05 -6.96
C HIS A 209 15.93 -4.17 -6.23
N ARG A 210 15.62 -5.27 -6.93
CA ARG A 210 14.87 -6.41 -6.39
C ARG A 210 15.63 -7.15 -5.29
N ALA A 211 16.96 -7.25 -5.41
CA ALA A 211 17.79 -7.98 -4.44
C ALA A 211 18.22 -7.12 -3.24
N LEU A 212 18.06 -5.80 -3.30
CA LEU A 212 18.72 -4.87 -2.38
C LEU A 212 18.33 -5.10 -0.91
N PHE A 213 17.03 -5.26 -0.66
CA PHE A 213 16.48 -5.42 0.68
C PHE A 213 16.87 -6.78 1.28
N ASP A 214 16.85 -7.84 0.48
CA ASP A 214 17.26 -9.17 0.92
C ASP A 214 18.77 -9.25 1.20
N LYS A 215 19.59 -8.63 0.34
CA LYS A 215 21.03 -8.51 0.61
C LYS A 215 21.33 -7.71 1.87
N PHE A 216 20.59 -6.63 2.11
CA PHE A 216 20.74 -5.87 3.35
C PHE A 216 20.44 -6.76 4.58
N LYS A 217 19.36 -7.54 4.55
CA LYS A 217 19.05 -8.49 5.62
C LYS A 217 20.15 -9.53 5.80
N GLU A 218 20.63 -10.14 4.72
CA GLU A 218 21.68 -11.15 4.72
C GLU A 218 22.98 -10.62 5.34
N ILE A 219 23.46 -9.46 4.87
CA ILE A 219 24.72 -8.84 5.34
C ILE A 219 24.65 -8.51 6.84
N ASN A 220 23.48 -8.15 7.34
CA ASN A 220 23.29 -7.75 8.74
C ASN A 220 22.75 -8.89 9.62
N GLY A 221 22.60 -10.11 9.09
CA GLY A 221 22.05 -11.26 9.83
C GLY A 221 20.61 -11.03 10.33
N LEU A 222 19.81 -10.25 9.61
CA LEU A 222 18.47 -9.86 10.02
C LEU A 222 17.41 -10.81 9.44
N THR A 223 16.50 -11.28 10.29
CA THR A 223 15.26 -11.95 9.86
C THR A 223 14.11 -10.95 9.65
N TYR A 224 14.21 -9.75 10.24
CA TYR A 224 13.25 -8.66 10.14
C TYR A 224 13.94 -7.29 10.24
N VAL A 225 13.41 -6.28 9.55
CA VAL A 225 13.94 -4.90 9.55
C VAL A 225 13.00 -4.00 10.36
N ASN A 226 13.46 -3.50 11.50
CA ASN A 226 12.72 -2.52 12.30
C ASN A 226 12.99 -1.08 11.79
N SER A 227 12.39 -0.05 12.41
CA SER A 227 12.57 1.33 11.95
C SER A 227 13.97 1.91 12.12
N VAL A 228 14.77 1.39 13.06
CA VAL A 228 16.19 1.80 13.18
C VAL A 228 16.99 1.20 12.04
N SER A 229 16.82 -0.10 11.80
CA SER A 229 17.41 -0.81 10.67
C SER A 229 16.93 -0.27 9.31
N MET A 230 15.76 0.37 9.25
CA MET A 230 15.28 1.04 8.03
C MET A 230 16.14 2.25 7.65
N ARG A 231 16.58 3.06 8.63
CA ARG A 231 17.51 4.18 8.36
C ARG A 231 18.89 3.69 7.93
N GLU A 232 19.31 2.53 8.41
CA GLU A 232 20.54 1.87 7.97
C GLU A 232 20.38 1.32 6.56
N TYR A 233 19.23 0.72 6.24
CA TYR A 233 18.87 0.32 4.90
C TYR A 233 18.85 1.49 3.93
N ASP A 234 18.29 2.64 4.30
CA ASP A 234 18.28 3.83 3.45
C ASP A 234 19.70 4.32 3.12
N ARG A 235 20.60 4.33 4.11
CA ARG A 235 22.01 4.67 3.91
C ARG A 235 22.74 3.63 3.07
N PHE A 236 22.45 2.34 3.27
CA PHE A 236 23.00 1.26 2.45
C PHE A 236 22.54 1.39 1.00
N ARG A 237 21.24 1.61 0.78
CA ARG A 237 20.62 1.82 -0.53
C ARG A 237 21.24 3.01 -1.26
N ALA A 238 21.36 4.17 -0.60
CA ALA A 238 21.97 5.36 -1.19
C ALA A 238 23.40 5.08 -1.69
N LYS A 239 24.22 4.36 -0.91
CA LYS A 239 25.58 3.97 -1.34
C LYS A 239 25.60 3.02 -2.53
N VAL A 240 24.60 2.16 -2.66
CA VAL A 240 24.49 1.24 -3.81
C VAL A 240 24.05 2.00 -5.05
N TYR A 241 23.12 2.94 -4.91
CA TYR A 241 22.60 3.76 -6.01
C TYR A 241 23.63 4.74 -6.54
N ASP A 242 24.42 5.35 -5.66
CA ASP A 242 25.59 6.18 -6.02
C ASP A 242 26.57 5.40 -6.92
N LYS A 243 26.87 4.14 -6.60
CA LYS A 243 27.71 3.27 -7.44
C LYS A 243 27.08 2.88 -8.79
N LEU A 244 25.77 3.04 -8.93
CA LEU A 244 25.04 2.79 -10.16
C LEU A 244 24.79 4.09 -10.95
N GLY A 245 25.16 5.25 -10.42
CA GLY A 245 24.89 6.54 -11.05
C GLY A 245 23.40 6.93 -11.07
N ILE A 246 22.60 6.37 -10.15
CA ILE A 246 21.17 6.67 -10.03
C ILE A 246 20.88 7.27 -8.66
N SER A 247 19.85 8.09 -8.53
CA SER A 247 19.49 8.70 -7.24
C SER A 247 18.34 7.96 -6.54
N GLU A 248 17.43 7.37 -7.31
CA GLU A 248 16.31 6.58 -6.78
C GLU A 248 15.92 5.47 -7.77
N SER A 249 15.13 4.51 -7.29
CA SER A 249 14.49 3.52 -8.15
C SER A 249 13.15 3.09 -7.56
N ARG A 250 12.17 2.82 -8.41
CA ARG A 250 10.82 2.41 -8.02
C ARG A 250 10.31 1.30 -8.93
N GLU A 251 9.48 0.44 -8.37
CA GLU A 251 8.76 -0.58 -9.12
C GLU A 251 7.35 -0.07 -9.44
N TYR A 252 6.98 -0.18 -10.72
CA TYR A 252 5.68 0.13 -11.27
C TYR A 252 5.01 -1.16 -11.77
N LEU A 253 3.69 -1.16 -11.72
CA LEU A 253 2.84 -2.24 -12.20
C LEU A 253 2.13 -1.75 -13.45
N ARG A 254 2.51 -2.26 -14.63
CA ARG A 254 1.75 -2.08 -15.87
C ARG A 254 0.63 -3.10 -15.89
N ILE A 255 -0.59 -2.65 -15.64
CA ILE A 255 -1.77 -3.49 -15.51
C ILE A 255 -2.62 -3.37 -16.76
N LYS A 256 -3.09 -4.50 -17.27
CA LYS A 256 -4.13 -4.58 -18.30
C LYS A 256 -5.26 -5.45 -17.81
N TYR A 257 -6.50 -4.98 -17.96
CA TYR A 257 -7.67 -5.84 -17.75
C TYR A 257 -7.89 -6.73 -18.97
N VAL A 258 -7.97 -8.05 -18.76
CA VAL A 258 -8.17 -9.03 -19.83
C VAL A 258 -9.48 -9.80 -19.69
N GLY A 259 -10.19 -9.64 -18.57
CA GLY A 259 -11.53 -10.17 -18.38
C GLY A 259 -12.56 -9.55 -19.34
N ALA A 260 -13.69 -10.23 -19.52
CA ALA A 260 -14.83 -9.65 -20.21
C ALA A 260 -15.41 -8.50 -19.36
N SER A 261 -15.57 -7.32 -19.95
CA SER A 261 -16.25 -6.22 -19.26
C SER A 261 -17.73 -6.52 -19.14
N THR A 262 -18.26 -6.35 -17.93
CA THR A 262 -19.67 -6.53 -17.57
C THR A 262 -20.41 -5.19 -17.45
N PHE A 263 -19.74 -4.07 -17.71
CA PHE A 263 -20.33 -2.74 -17.63
C PHE A 263 -20.79 -2.25 -19.00
N ASP A 264 -22.10 -2.06 -19.14
CA ASP A 264 -22.73 -1.61 -20.38
C ASP A 264 -22.54 -0.09 -20.63
N ASP A 265 -22.32 0.70 -19.58
CA ASP A 265 -22.16 2.15 -19.66
C ASP A 265 -21.26 2.73 -18.55
N SER A 266 -20.81 3.98 -18.76
CA SER A 266 -19.89 4.68 -17.86
C SER A 266 -20.49 5.05 -16.50
N SER A 267 -21.81 5.27 -16.41
CA SER A 267 -22.49 5.58 -15.14
C SER A 267 -22.53 4.34 -14.27
N THR A 268 -22.91 3.19 -14.84
CA THR A 268 -22.90 1.90 -14.13
C THR A 268 -21.50 1.53 -13.66
N ALA A 269 -20.48 1.70 -14.52
CA ALA A 269 -19.09 1.48 -14.15
C ALA A 269 -18.64 2.40 -12.99
N ASN A 270 -18.96 3.69 -13.04
CA ASN A 270 -18.61 4.63 -11.98
C ASN A 270 -19.30 4.31 -10.65
N ASN A 271 -20.58 3.94 -10.67
CA ASN A 271 -21.31 3.57 -9.46
C ASN A 271 -20.74 2.29 -8.82
N ALA A 272 -20.43 1.28 -9.64
CA ALA A 272 -19.80 0.05 -9.17
C ALA A 272 -18.39 0.31 -8.59
N TYR A 273 -17.61 1.17 -9.27
CA TYR A 273 -16.30 1.63 -8.80
C TYR A 273 -16.39 2.29 -7.42
N LEU A 274 -17.25 3.30 -7.25
CA LEU A 274 -17.42 4.01 -5.97
C LEU A 274 -17.92 3.09 -4.86
N ALA A 275 -18.87 2.20 -5.16
CA ALA A 275 -19.40 1.26 -4.19
C ALA A 275 -18.34 0.25 -3.72
N ALA A 276 -17.55 -0.31 -4.64
CA ALA A 276 -16.45 -1.22 -4.30
C ALA A 276 -15.35 -0.50 -3.50
N LYS A 277 -14.99 0.71 -3.92
CA LYS A 277 -14.00 1.55 -3.22
C LYS A 277 -14.41 1.85 -1.78
N ARG A 278 -15.69 2.18 -1.55
CA ARG A 278 -16.25 2.38 -0.21
C ARG A 278 -16.19 1.10 0.63
N ARG A 279 -16.57 -0.06 0.07
CA ARG A 279 -16.47 -1.34 0.80
C ARG A 279 -15.04 -1.69 1.22
N ILE A 280 -14.05 -1.42 0.37
CA ILE A 280 -12.63 -1.58 0.75
C ILE A 280 -12.29 -0.62 1.89
N ASN A 281 -12.62 0.67 1.72
CA ASN A 281 -12.30 1.69 2.70
C ASN A 281 -12.90 1.40 4.09
N ASP A 282 -14.18 1.02 4.15
CA ASP A 282 -14.88 0.69 5.40
C ASP A 282 -14.19 -0.47 6.13
N LYS A 283 -13.82 -1.53 5.39
CA LYS A 283 -13.10 -2.69 5.94
C LYS A 283 -11.71 -2.30 6.46
N VAL A 284 -10.96 -1.51 5.70
CA VAL A 284 -9.61 -1.06 6.08
C VAL A 284 -9.69 -0.13 7.28
N LEU A 285 -10.60 0.84 7.28
CA LEU A 285 -10.78 1.80 8.36
C LEU A 285 -11.18 1.08 9.66
N ALA A 286 -12.14 0.15 9.60
CA ALA A 286 -12.52 -0.67 10.75
C ALA A 286 -11.35 -1.50 11.28
N HIS A 287 -10.52 -2.07 10.40
CA HIS A 287 -9.30 -2.77 10.81
C HIS A 287 -8.30 -1.82 11.50
N CYS A 288 -8.03 -0.67 10.91
CA CYS A 288 -7.03 0.26 11.43
C CYS A 288 -7.47 0.87 12.77
N LEU A 289 -8.72 1.28 12.92
CA LEU A 289 -9.25 1.77 14.19
C LEU A 289 -9.18 0.68 15.28
N SER A 290 -9.48 -0.58 14.95
CA SER A 290 -9.48 -1.66 15.94
C SER A 290 -8.10 -2.25 16.29
N LYS A 291 -7.09 -2.07 15.42
CA LYS A 291 -5.77 -2.71 15.58
C LYS A 291 -4.59 -1.75 15.53
N VAL A 292 -4.57 -0.86 14.54
CA VAL A 292 -3.41 0.02 14.30
C VAL A 292 -3.25 1.02 15.44
N SER A 293 -4.33 1.60 15.96
CA SER A 293 -4.26 2.55 17.07
C SER A 293 -3.52 1.97 18.29
N GLY A 294 -3.87 0.75 18.71
CA GLY A 294 -3.18 0.05 19.79
C GLY A 294 -1.73 -0.33 19.46
N GLN A 295 -1.46 -0.80 18.24
CA GLN A 295 -0.10 -1.15 17.82
C GLN A 295 0.85 0.06 17.77
N VAL A 296 0.34 1.25 17.46
CA VAL A 296 1.10 2.50 17.52
C VAL A 296 1.46 2.81 18.97
N ARG A 297 0.51 2.64 19.90
CA ARG A 297 0.78 2.81 21.34
C ARG A 297 1.83 1.82 21.84
N ASP A 298 1.66 0.53 21.55
CA ASP A 298 2.66 -0.50 21.92
C ASP A 298 4.06 -0.18 21.37
N SER A 299 4.12 0.43 20.18
CA SER A 299 5.39 0.82 19.55
C SER A 299 6.01 2.04 20.22
N PHE A 300 5.19 2.95 20.72
CA PHE A 300 5.63 4.09 21.54
C PHE A 300 6.17 3.60 22.89
N ASP A 301 5.45 2.72 23.58
CA ASP A 301 5.90 2.15 24.85
C ASP A 301 7.23 1.40 24.70
N ARG A 302 7.35 0.54 23.68
CA ARG A 302 8.63 -0.11 23.35
C ARG A 302 9.74 0.88 23.03
N PHE A 303 9.43 2.02 22.42
CA PHE A 303 10.43 3.05 22.15
C PHE A 303 10.93 3.65 23.47
N LEU A 304 10.03 3.99 24.39
CA LEU A 304 10.38 4.48 25.71
C LEU A 304 11.23 3.45 26.49
N ASP A 305 10.83 2.18 26.48
CA ASP A 305 11.54 1.09 27.17
C ASP A 305 12.97 0.91 26.65
N ASN A 306 13.16 0.94 25.32
CA ASN A 306 14.45 0.64 24.69
C ASN A 306 15.41 1.82 24.71
N TYR A 307 14.90 3.05 24.68
CA TYR A 307 15.73 4.25 24.54
C TYR A 307 15.74 5.13 25.77
N GLY A 308 14.87 4.88 26.76
CA GLY A 308 14.77 5.65 28.01
C GLY A 308 14.49 7.13 27.79
N LYS A 309 14.06 7.52 26.59
CA LYS A 309 13.91 8.90 26.14
C LYS A 309 12.51 9.11 25.64
N ASP A 310 11.84 10.09 26.23
CA ASP A 310 10.63 10.65 25.67
C ASP A 310 10.98 11.29 24.31
N PRO A 311 10.25 10.99 23.21
CA PRO A 311 10.44 11.70 21.95
C PRO A 311 10.39 13.23 22.08
N ASP A 312 9.78 13.77 23.15
CA ASP A 312 9.75 15.19 23.53
C ASP A 312 11.09 15.75 23.99
N THR A 313 11.89 14.92 24.66
CA THR A 313 13.22 15.30 25.16
C THR A 313 14.30 15.25 24.08
N GLY A 314 13.91 14.86 22.87
CA GLY A 314 14.73 14.91 21.68
C GLY A 314 15.73 13.76 21.58
N LEU A 315 15.81 13.25 20.36
CA LEU A 315 17.04 12.65 19.85
C LEU A 315 18.25 13.62 19.94
N PHE A 316 18.09 14.92 20.22
CA PHE A 316 19.17 15.84 20.60
C PHE A 316 18.65 17.05 21.41
N ALA A 317 19.04 17.14 22.69
CA ALA A 317 19.60 18.30 23.42
C ALA A 317 19.48 18.03 24.94
N PRO A 318 20.54 18.17 25.75
CA PRO A 318 20.44 17.97 27.20
C PRO A 318 19.60 19.06 27.85
N GLY A 319 18.61 18.67 28.67
CA GLY A 319 17.92 19.59 29.60
C GLY A 319 16.41 19.74 29.46
N THR A 320 15.74 19.04 28.55
CA THR A 320 14.27 19.14 28.42
C THR A 320 13.58 18.20 29.42
N THR A 321 12.66 18.74 30.21
CA THR A 321 11.88 18.01 31.21
C THR A 321 10.75 17.21 30.54
N VAL A 322 10.63 15.93 30.92
CA VAL A 322 9.56 14.99 30.50
C VAL A 322 8.21 15.49 31.00
N VAL A 323 7.26 15.75 30.10
CA VAL A 323 5.87 16.00 30.48
C VAL A 323 5.08 14.73 30.20
N THR A 324 5.07 13.82 31.17
CA THR A 324 4.12 12.70 31.17
C THR A 324 2.71 13.24 31.27
N MET A 325 1.92 13.13 30.20
CA MET A 325 0.47 13.38 30.24
C MET A 325 -0.30 12.08 29.98
N HIS A 326 -0.80 11.50 31.08
CA HIS A 326 -1.51 10.24 31.19
C HIS A 326 -3.03 10.38 30.93
N ASN A 327 -3.45 10.75 29.72
CA ASN A 327 -4.84 10.52 29.31
C ASN A 327 -4.88 9.63 28.08
N GLU A 328 -5.03 8.32 28.33
CA GLU A 328 -5.05 7.28 27.30
C GLU A 328 -6.19 7.50 26.29
N GLU A 329 -7.34 8.01 26.72
CA GLU A 329 -8.47 8.31 25.85
C GLU A 329 -8.16 9.44 24.85
N GLU A 330 -7.44 10.48 25.30
CA GLU A 330 -7.06 11.60 24.43
C GLU A 330 -6.01 11.20 23.41
N GLU A 331 -5.03 10.37 23.81
CA GLU A 331 -4.07 9.83 22.86
C GLU A 331 -4.72 8.89 21.84
N GLU A 332 -5.65 8.06 22.28
CA GLU A 332 -6.41 7.19 21.38
C GLU A 332 -7.23 8.02 20.39
N ALA A 333 -7.90 9.08 20.85
CA ALA A 333 -8.62 10.01 19.99
C ALA A 333 -7.70 10.65 18.93
N ALA A 334 -6.52 11.12 19.33
CA ALA A 334 -5.54 11.70 18.41
C ALA A 334 -5.04 10.67 17.37
N ARG A 335 -4.72 9.44 17.78
CA ARG A 335 -4.33 8.37 16.85
C ARG A 335 -5.46 8.00 15.89
N ASN A 336 -6.70 7.94 16.39
CA ASN A 336 -7.88 7.67 15.58
C ASN A 336 -8.15 8.80 14.58
N GLU A 337 -7.91 10.06 14.96
CA GLU A 337 -7.97 11.21 14.04
C GLU A 337 -6.96 11.05 12.89
N MET A 338 -5.72 10.67 13.20
CA MET A 338 -4.68 10.41 12.19
C MET A 338 -5.06 9.27 11.23
N ILE A 339 -5.60 8.17 11.76
CA ILE A 339 -6.10 7.04 10.96
C ILE A 339 -7.20 7.51 10.00
N ASN A 340 -8.17 8.28 10.51
CA ASN A 340 -9.25 8.82 9.68
C ASN A 340 -8.73 9.74 8.58
N LYS A 341 -7.71 10.57 8.85
CA LYS A 341 -7.15 11.45 7.82
C LYS A 341 -6.38 10.67 6.74
N LEU A 342 -5.69 9.59 7.12
CA LEU A 342 -4.89 8.77 6.21
C LEU A 342 -5.74 7.83 5.35
N ILE A 343 -6.84 7.29 5.90
CA ILE A 343 -7.66 6.26 5.24
C ILE A 343 -9.04 6.79 4.90
N GLY A 344 -9.71 7.41 5.86
CA GLY A 344 -11.12 7.76 5.77
C GLY A 344 -11.42 8.69 4.61
N PHE A 345 -12.55 8.46 3.94
CA PHE A 345 -13.05 9.34 2.90
C PHE A 345 -14.01 10.38 3.48
N GLU A 346 -13.75 11.66 3.22
CA GLU A 346 -14.66 12.75 3.61
C GLU A 346 -15.95 12.79 2.72
N ARG A 347 -15.97 12.09 1.58
CA ARG A 347 -17.09 11.96 0.60
C ARG A 347 -17.12 10.54 -0.02
N ASP A 348 -17.84 10.32 -1.13
CA ASP A 348 -17.81 9.06 -1.90
C ASP A 348 -16.42 8.68 -2.47
N GLY A 349 -15.40 9.51 -2.23
CA GLY A 349 -14.04 9.35 -2.74
C GLY A 349 -13.86 10.04 -4.10
N GLN A 350 -12.67 9.86 -4.69
CA GLN A 350 -12.38 10.29 -6.06
C GLN A 350 -13.19 9.45 -7.05
N SER A 351 -13.86 10.10 -8.01
CA SER A 351 -14.64 9.46 -9.08
C SER A 351 -13.78 8.68 -10.07
N LEU A 352 -14.41 7.83 -10.87
CA LEU A 352 -13.72 7.05 -11.90
C LEU A 352 -12.97 7.95 -12.91
N ARG A 353 -13.61 9.05 -13.31
CA ARG A 353 -13.02 10.03 -14.22
C ARG A 353 -11.79 10.68 -13.62
N GLU A 354 -11.90 11.22 -12.42
CA GLU A 354 -10.79 11.88 -11.72
C GLU A 354 -9.63 10.88 -11.47
N ALA A 355 -9.94 9.63 -11.14
CA ALA A 355 -8.94 8.59 -10.94
C ALA A 355 -8.14 8.32 -12.22
N ARG A 356 -8.82 8.24 -13.37
CA ARG A 356 -8.18 8.09 -14.69
C ARG A 356 -7.34 9.30 -15.08
N GLU A 357 -7.89 10.51 -14.91
CA GLU A 357 -7.16 11.75 -15.21
C GLU A 357 -5.88 11.86 -14.37
N HIS A 358 -5.94 11.53 -13.07
CA HIS A 358 -4.77 11.53 -12.20
C HIS A 358 -3.75 10.46 -12.59
N SER A 359 -4.18 9.24 -12.95
CA SER A 359 -3.28 8.20 -13.44
C SER A 359 -2.62 8.56 -14.77
N GLN A 360 -3.33 9.24 -15.66
CA GLN A 360 -2.77 9.69 -16.94
C GLN A 360 -1.70 10.77 -16.73
N LEU A 361 -1.98 11.77 -15.90
CA LEU A 361 -1.02 12.84 -15.58
C LEU A 361 0.31 12.30 -15.04
N LEU A 362 0.28 11.23 -14.23
CA LEU A 362 1.50 10.61 -13.70
C LEU A 362 2.31 9.87 -14.76
N GLN A 363 1.66 9.28 -15.77
CA GLN A 363 2.36 8.69 -16.90
C GLN A 363 3.03 9.76 -17.76
N ASP A 364 2.37 10.91 -17.90
CA ASP A 364 2.82 12.00 -18.76
C ASP A 364 3.92 12.87 -18.11
N LEU A 365 3.98 12.93 -16.77
CA LEU A 365 4.87 13.85 -16.04
C LEU A 365 6.15 13.22 -15.48
N ASP A 366 6.17 11.91 -15.22
CA ASP A 366 7.32 11.31 -14.52
C ASP A 366 8.22 10.45 -15.43
N LEU A 367 7.71 9.88 -16.52
CA LEU A 367 8.37 8.77 -17.20
C LEU A 367 8.82 9.09 -18.63
N VAL A 368 10.14 9.05 -18.85
CA VAL A 368 10.75 9.09 -20.18
C VAL A 368 10.72 7.68 -20.78
N ASN A 369 9.85 7.47 -21.77
CA ASN A 369 9.87 6.24 -22.55
C ASN A 369 11.05 6.27 -23.53
N LEU A 370 12.03 5.42 -23.29
CA LEU A 370 13.16 5.23 -24.19
C LEU A 370 12.82 4.15 -25.23
N PRO A 371 13.16 4.36 -26.52
CA PRO A 371 12.97 3.33 -27.54
C PRO A 371 13.70 2.03 -27.20
N GLU A 372 13.07 0.89 -27.48
CA GLU A 372 13.73 -0.42 -27.33
C GLU A 372 14.99 -0.51 -28.20
N GLY A 373 16.11 -0.96 -27.63
CA GLY A 373 17.37 -1.13 -28.34
C GLY A 373 18.22 0.15 -28.51
N CYS A 374 17.81 1.27 -27.91
CA CYS A 374 18.55 2.52 -27.87
C CYS A 374 19.95 2.37 -27.22
N SER A 375 20.98 2.93 -27.84
CA SER A 375 22.35 2.97 -27.30
C SER A 375 22.47 3.90 -26.09
N GLU A 376 23.53 3.78 -25.28
CA GLU A 376 23.75 4.69 -24.14
C GLU A 376 23.88 6.16 -24.57
N GLU A 377 24.40 6.41 -25.78
CA GLU A 377 24.59 7.76 -26.30
C GLU A 377 23.28 8.39 -26.77
N GLU A 378 22.48 7.65 -27.56
CA GLU A 378 21.13 8.07 -27.98
C GLU A 378 20.21 8.28 -26.77
N ARG A 379 20.38 7.46 -25.74
CA ARG A 379 19.66 7.59 -24.49
C ARG A 379 19.98 8.90 -23.80
N ARG A 380 21.27 9.19 -23.64
CA ARG A 380 21.74 10.43 -22.99
C ARG A 380 21.22 11.65 -23.75
N GLU A 381 21.36 11.67 -25.07
CA GLU A 381 20.87 12.75 -25.91
C GLU A 381 19.35 12.96 -25.77
N THR A 382 18.57 11.87 -25.79
CA THR A 382 17.11 11.93 -25.60
C THR A 382 16.75 12.53 -24.23
N MET A 383 17.45 12.10 -23.17
CA MET A 383 17.21 12.59 -21.81
C MET A 383 17.59 14.06 -21.64
N GLU A 384 18.71 14.49 -22.21
CA GLU A 384 19.15 15.90 -22.21
C GLU A 384 18.14 16.80 -22.93
N ASN A 385 17.63 16.35 -24.09
CA ASN A 385 16.61 17.08 -24.85
C ASN A 385 15.29 17.23 -24.06
N VAL A 386 14.83 16.14 -23.42
CA VAL A 386 13.62 16.17 -22.58
C VAL A 386 13.81 17.05 -21.34
N ALA A 387 14.97 16.95 -20.68
CA ALA A 387 15.30 17.81 -19.55
C ALA A 387 15.26 19.30 -19.93
N HIS A 388 15.83 19.65 -21.10
CA HIS A 388 15.83 21.03 -21.58
C HIS A 388 14.40 21.56 -21.81
N LEU A 389 13.53 20.76 -22.45
CA LEU A 389 12.13 21.12 -22.68
C LEU A 389 11.34 21.30 -21.38
N ILE A 390 11.52 20.40 -20.41
CA ILE A 390 10.86 20.50 -19.10
C ILE A 390 11.33 21.76 -18.37
N ALA A 391 12.62 22.03 -18.37
CA ALA A 391 13.21 23.17 -17.69
C ALA A 391 12.73 24.51 -18.29
N GLN A 392 12.60 24.59 -19.63
CA GLN A 392 11.98 25.71 -20.32
C GLN A 392 10.50 25.89 -19.92
N ASN A 393 9.71 24.81 -19.91
CA ASN A 393 8.29 24.87 -19.52
C ASN A 393 8.10 25.35 -18.07
N ILE A 394 8.95 24.90 -17.15
CA ILE A 394 8.93 25.36 -15.75
C ILE A 394 9.18 26.87 -15.67
N GLU A 395 10.12 27.38 -16.45
CA GLU A 395 10.43 28.81 -16.46
C GLU A 395 9.31 29.65 -17.11
N ASP A 396 8.71 29.15 -18.20
CA ASP A 396 7.52 29.74 -18.82
C ASP A 396 6.35 29.84 -17.83
N GLU A 397 6.08 28.79 -17.05
CA GLU A 397 5.04 28.81 -16.02
C GLU A 397 5.34 29.82 -14.91
N ARG A 398 6.58 29.88 -14.44
CA ARG A 398 7.00 30.87 -13.43
C ARG A 398 6.75 32.28 -13.92
N MET A 399 7.05 32.56 -15.18
CA MET A 399 6.83 33.88 -15.78
C MET A 399 5.34 34.18 -16.00
N ARG A 400 4.52 33.20 -16.40
CA ARG A 400 3.05 33.36 -16.45
C ARG A 400 2.47 33.72 -15.08
N LYS A 401 2.92 33.05 -14.01
CA LYS A 401 2.50 33.33 -12.63
C LYS A 401 2.95 34.73 -12.16
N LYS A 402 4.17 35.17 -12.53
CA LYS A 402 4.64 36.54 -12.28
C LYS A 402 3.79 37.60 -13.00
N ARG A 403 3.41 37.36 -14.26
CA ARG A 403 2.58 38.28 -15.07
C ARG A 403 1.10 38.32 -14.60
N GLY A 404 0.56 37.22 -14.10
CA GLY A 404 -0.80 37.14 -13.55
C GLY A 404 -0.99 37.84 -12.20
N ASN A 405 0.09 38.12 -11.47
CA ASN A 405 0.10 38.81 -10.19
C ASN A 405 0.30 40.34 -10.31
N ILE A 406 0.15 40.92 -11.50
CA ILE A 406 0.07 42.38 -11.66
C ILE A 406 -1.33 42.80 -11.21
N PRO A 407 -1.48 43.56 -10.11
CA PRO A 407 -2.77 44.11 -9.72
C PRO A 407 -3.27 44.99 -10.88
N ARG A 408 -4.52 44.77 -11.32
CA ARG A 408 -5.16 45.66 -12.28
C ARG A 408 -5.35 47.06 -11.72
#